data_AF-A0A7Y5KA46-F1
#
_entry.id   AF-A0A7Y5KA46-F1
#
_cell.length_a   1.000
_cell.length_b   1.000
_cell.length_c   1.000
_cell.angle_alpha   90.00
_cell.angle_beta   90.00
_cell.angle_gamma   90.00
#
_symmetry.space_group_name_H-M   'P 1'
#
loop_
_entity.id
_entity.type
_entity.pdbx_description
1 polymer ?
#
loop_
_entity_poly.entity_id
_entity_poly.type
_entity_poly.pdbx_seq_one_letter_code
_entity_poly.pdbx_strand_id
1 'polypeptide(L)'
;MIIVLQFPISDARPFCPDHGQRLDKPYWPSPVTAIHPQFVHFFGRAVARRRGADAAWSDESAFCLAKRALRFDNLGKQRVGAAHHPMVPRVAFRRLFCDGRAVARVEIGISENPRAGRLKGLDSASVLAIISEVCALSTWVPQPEAEQREWKPLLRQGKNLTRLFAAATTSLSLGALHTSAQALVLNGNPLLVVELDAREEIGTPPGFIRVGIKKTLGAQLSFGRLKTNAGIVGLWILQRNKATRDQVRSLRLCLLRLHAEQEVLDLVLHQLKSRHILKQRDFDIEEELNDYLNKATRLIKRDDWSGISQSAILAAFDAAEQVTAVASRINLVERFEGARRQIWQKIEDYQIRRAAVRVVPVTYVESGGTFVEKNVITNVSGQGNIVNVAEYMANITNTVQMHLEQSSAPSEVQALVKKLAQQIEEIAAKIDPQKTQQLGGDLAVLSKEMAMPQPRKRWYQTALESIKEVATTIGEIGKPILETIKLLSPLLIGS
;
A
#
# COMPACT_ATOMS: atom_id res chain seq x y z
N MET A 1 1.91 -7.13 -24.55
CA MET A 1 1.81 -6.74 -23.12
C MET A 1 2.12 -5.26 -22.85
N ILE A 2 1.40 -4.63 -21.92
CA ILE A 2 1.75 -3.35 -21.26
C ILE A 2 1.61 -3.48 -19.73
N ILE A 3 2.61 -3.01 -19.00
CA ILE A 3 2.67 -3.00 -17.53
C ILE A 3 2.53 -1.55 -17.08
N VAL A 4 1.55 -1.26 -16.23
CA VAL A 4 1.34 0.07 -15.67
C VAL A 4 1.54 0.01 -14.16
N LEU A 5 2.54 0.73 -13.67
CA LEU A 5 2.76 0.93 -12.25
C LEU A 5 2.23 2.31 -11.86
N GLN A 6 1.39 2.35 -10.83
CA GLN A 6 0.81 3.57 -10.28
C GLN A 6 1.32 3.82 -8.88
N PHE A 7 1.64 5.08 -8.58
CA PHE A 7 1.96 5.58 -7.25
C PHE A 7 0.90 6.62 -6.85
N PRO A 8 -0.07 6.24 -6.00
CA PRO A 8 -1.00 7.20 -5.41
C PRO A 8 -0.27 8.18 -4.49
N ILE A 9 -0.72 9.42 -4.48
CA ILE A 9 -0.22 10.51 -3.65
C ILE A 9 -1.43 11.22 -3.04
N SER A 10 -1.47 11.25 -1.71
CA SER A 10 -2.46 12.03 -0.97
C SER A 10 -1.92 13.43 -0.74
N ASP A 11 -2.69 14.45 -1.10
CA ASP A 11 -2.40 15.86 -0.87
C ASP A 11 -3.44 16.47 0.06
N ALA A 12 -3.17 16.52 1.36
CA ALA A 12 -4.14 17.03 2.33
C ALA A 12 -4.03 18.55 2.56
N ARG A 13 -3.14 19.23 1.83
CA ARG A 13 -2.93 20.68 1.94
C ARG A 13 -4.18 21.51 1.67
N PRO A 14 -5.11 21.14 0.73
CA PRO A 14 -6.37 21.86 0.58
C PRO A 14 -7.21 21.92 1.86
N PHE A 15 -7.04 20.97 2.79
CA PHE A 15 -7.76 20.91 4.06
C PHE A 15 -7.03 21.65 5.19
N CYS A 16 -6.19 22.63 4.86
CA CYS A 16 -5.43 23.46 5.79
C CYS A 16 -5.55 24.94 5.39
N PRO A 17 -5.40 25.88 6.34
CA PRO A 17 -5.32 27.31 6.04
C PRO A 17 -4.27 27.60 4.96
N ASP A 18 -4.54 28.60 4.12
CA ASP A 18 -3.71 28.98 2.95
C ASP A 18 -3.40 27.80 2.01
N HIS A 19 -4.33 26.84 1.91
CA HIS A 19 -4.17 25.58 1.20
C HIS A 19 -2.83 24.89 1.49
N GLY A 20 -2.33 24.97 2.73
CA GLY A 20 -1.07 24.37 3.14
C GLY A 20 0.12 24.75 2.25
N GLN A 21 0.12 25.98 1.71
CA GLN A 21 1.14 26.52 0.80
C GLN A 21 1.22 25.83 -0.57
N ARG A 22 0.17 25.12 -0.96
CA ARG A 22 0.07 24.56 -2.30
C ARG A 22 0.01 25.69 -3.33
N LEU A 23 0.71 25.52 -4.46
CA LEU A 23 0.63 26.43 -5.59
C LEU A 23 -0.74 26.32 -6.28
N ASP A 24 -1.34 27.46 -6.63
CA ASP A 24 -2.62 27.53 -7.35
C ASP A 24 -2.56 26.98 -8.78
N LYS A 25 -1.34 26.82 -9.32
CA LYS A 25 -1.10 26.32 -10.67
C LYS A 25 -0.33 25.00 -10.62
N PRO A 26 -0.64 24.04 -11.53
CA PRO A 26 -1.68 24.09 -12.56
C PRO A 26 -3.13 24.10 -12.01
N TYR A 27 -4.08 24.58 -12.82
CA TYR A 27 -5.51 24.63 -12.46
C TYR A 27 -6.16 23.24 -12.56
N TRP A 28 -5.82 22.37 -11.62
CA TRP A 28 -6.39 21.02 -11.56
C TRP A 28 -7.90 21.04 -11.25
N PRO A 29 -8.69 20.09 -11.76
CA PRO A 29 -8.29 18.96 -12.61
C PRO A 29 -8.13 19.30 -14.11
N SER A 30 -8.36 20.56 -14.51
CA SER A 30 -8.40 21.01 -15.90
C SER A 30 -7.28 22.00 -16.23
N PRO A 31 -5.99 21.60 -16.09
CA PRO A 31 -4.88 22.50 -16.32
C PRO A 31 -4.88 23.00 -17.78
N VAL A 32 -4.39 24.22 -18.00
CA VAL A 32 -4.31 24.78 -19.36
C VAL A 32 -3.31 23.97 -20.18
N THR A 33 -3.74 23.43 -21.32
CA THR A 33 -2.93 22.58 -22.23
C THR A 33 -2.62 23.23 -23.59
N ALA A 34 -3.13 24.44 -23.82
CA ALA A 34 -3.02 25.16 -25.09
C ALA A 34 -1.63 25.83 -25.28
N ILE A 35 -1.57 26.96 -25.99
CA ILE A 35 -0.33 27.63 -26.46
C ILE A 35 0.70 27.84 -25.33
N HIS A 36 0.25 28.22 -24.14
CA HIS A 36 1.08 28.33 -22.94
C HIS A 36 0.64 27.29 -21.91
N PRO A 37 1.05 26.01 -22.09
CA PRO A 37 0.58 24.96 -21.22
C PRO A 37 1.17 25.17 -19.82
N GLN A 38 0.33 25.03 -18.81
CA GLN A 38 0.79 24.97 -17.42
C GLN A 38 1.69 23.75 -17.23
N PHE A 39 2.50 23.74 -16.19
CA PHE A 39 3.42 22.64 -15.93
C PHE A 39 3.62 22.45 -14.43
N VAL A 40 4.10 21.27 -14.06
CA VAL A 40 4.62 21.01 -12.71
C VAL A 40 6.14 20.87 -12.82
N HIS A 41 6.88 21.61 -12.00
CA HIS A 41 8.34 21.59 -12.02
C HIS A 41 8.88 20.19 -11.76
N PHE A 42 10.02 19.80 -12.37
CA PHE A 42 10.54 18.42 -12.41
C PHE A 42 9.65 17.33 -13.06
N PHE A 43 8.37 17.59 -13.34
CA PHE A 43 7.53 16.67 -14.10
C PHE A 43 7.53 17.07 -15.58
N GLY A 44 6.82 18.14 -15.92
CA GLY A 44 6.60 18.59 -17.29
C GLY A 44 5.26 19.30 -17.50
N ARG A 45 5.02 19.67 -18.76
CA ARG A 45 3.81 20.40 -19.19
C ARG A 45 2.55 19.56 -19.13
N ALA A 46 1.43 20.23 -18.89
CA ALA A 46 0.09 19.73 -19.05
C ALA A 46 -0.19 19.46 -20.54
N VAL A 47 -0.85 18.34 -20.81
CA VAL A 47 -1.27 17.93 -22.15
C VAL A 47 -2.66 17.33 -22.09
N ALA A 48 -3.46 17.57 -23.14
CA ALA A 48 -4.73 16.91 -23.30
C ALA A 48 -4.52 15.42 -23.58
N ARG A 49 -5.42 14.59 -23.06
CA ARG A 49 -5.45 13.16 -23.34
C ARG A 49 -5.93 12.96 -24.78
N ARG A 50 -5.03 12.51 -25.66
CA ARG A 50 -5.31 12.34 -27.11
C ARG A 50 -6.56 11.52 -27.47
N ARG A 51 -6.95 10.58 -26.62
CA ARG A 51 -8.14 9.73 -26.82
C ARG A 51 -9.35 10.19 -26.01
N GLY A 52 -9.34 11.45 -25.56
CA GLY A 52 -10.33 11.98 -24.61
C GLY A 52 -10.18 11.38 -23.21
N ALA A 53 -10.83 12.05 -22.26
CA ALA A 53 -11.22 11.42 -21.00
C ALA A 53 -12.18 10.26 -21.30
N ASP A 54 -12.19 9.29 -20.39
CA ASP A 54 -13.36 8.41 -20.37
C ASP A 54 -14.55 9.24 -19.89
N ALA A 55 -15.75 9.01 -20.44
CA ALA A 55 -16.94 9.80 -20.14
C ALA A 55 -17.21 9.89 -18.64
N ALA A 56 -16.82 8.86 -17.89
CA ALA A 56 -17.05 8.81 -16.47
C ALA A 56 -15.80 9.13 -15.61
N TRP A 57 -14.71 9.60 -16.23
CA TRP A 57 -13.51 10.19 -15.59
C TRP A 57 -13.14 11.52 -16.29
N SER A 58 -14.09 12.46 -16.34
CA SER A 58 -13.93 13.73 -17.05
C SER A 58 -12.82 14.62 -16.49
N ASP A 59 -12.51 14.47 -15.20
CA ASP A 59 -11.40 15.10 -14.49
C ASP A 59 -10.02 14.55 -14.90
N GLU A 60 -9.96 13.51 -15.74
CA GLU A 60 -8.71 12.96 -16.30
C GLU A 60 -8.50 13.29 -17.79
N SER A 61 -9.21 14.32 -18.27
CA SER A 61 -9.11 14.82 -19.64
C SER A 61 -7.72 15.40 -19.97
N ALA A 62 -6.99 15.85 -18.95
CA ALA A 62 -5.62 16.34 -19.06
C ALA A 62 -4.71 15.74 -17.99
N PHE A 63 -3.39 15.80 -18.22
CA PHE A 63 -2.37 15.38 -17.28
C PHE A 63 -1.05 16.08 -17.55
N CYS A 64 -0.16 16.14 -16.55
CA CYS A 64 1.20 16.59 -16.77
C CYS A 64 2.08 15.44 -17.23
N LEU A 65 2.94 15.69 -18.23
CA LEU A 65 4.00 14.75 -18.59
C LEU A 65 4.93 14.57 -17.38
N ALA A 66 5.26 13.33 -17.01
CA ALA A 66 6.17 13.04 -15.89
C ALA A 66 7.51 12.48 -16.37
N LYS A 67 8.00 12.93 -17.53
CA LYS A 67 9.22 12.38 -18.16
C LYS A 67 10.48 12.64 -17.32
N ARG A 68 10.51 13.74 -16.58
CA ARG A 68 11.67 14.18 -15.78
C ARG A 68 11.58 13.71 -14.32
N ALA A 69 10.40 13.30 -13.86
CA ALA A 69 10.14 12.92 -12.46
C ALA A 69 10.78 11.59 -12.07
N LEU A 70 10.94 10.67 -13.02
CA LEU A 70 11.62 9.39 -12.80
C LEU A 70 12.45 9.04 -14.02
N ARG A 71 13.69 8.60 -13.80
CA ARG A 71 14.62 8.14 -14.85
C ARG A 71 15.00 6.69 -14.61
N PHE A 72 15.24 5.96 -15.69
CA PHE A 72 15.72 4.59 -15.66
C PHE A 72 17.20 4.56 -15.97
N ASP A 73 17.93 3.66 -15.33
CA ASP A 73 19.32 3.38 -15.67
C ASP A 73 19.36 2.47 -16.91
N ASN A 74 19.90 2.96 -18.03
CA ASN A 74 20.17 2.17 -19.24
C ASN A 74 19.04 1.22 -19.71
N LEU A 75 17.77 1.60 -19.56
CA LEU A 75 16.60 0.71 -19.75
C LEU A 75 16.62 -0.13 -21.04
N GLY A 76 17.03 0.47 -22.17
CA GLY A 76 17.05 -0.21 -23.46
C GLY A 76 18.09 -1.32 -23.59
N LYS A 77 19.05 -1.41 -22.66
CA LYS A 77 20.04 -2.49 -22.57
C LYS A 77 19.63 -3.60 -21.58
N GLN A 78 18.65 -3.32 -20.73
CA GLN A 78 18.18 -4.29 -19.75
C GLN A 78 17.27 -5.32 -20.43
N ARG A 79 17.30 -6.54 -19.92
CA ARG A 79 16.38 -7.63 -20.28
C ARG A 79 15.68 -8.05 -19.00
N VAL A 80 14.39 -8.32 -19.09
CA VAL A 80 13.58 -8.78 -17.97
C VAL A 80 12.80 -10.03 -18.34
N GLY A 81 12.53 -10.89 -17.37
CA GLY A 81 11.81 -12.15 -17.54
C GLY A 81 12.74 -13.36 -17.67
N ALA A 82 12.13 -14.54 -17.72
CA ALA A 82 12.86 -15.79 -17.80
C ALA A 82 13.75 -15.86 -19.06
N ALA A 83 14.84 -16.63 -18.99
CA ALA A 83 15.84 -16.73 -20.06
C ALA A 83 15.26 -17.11 -21.44
N HIS A 84 14.17 -17.89 -21.46
CA HIS A 84 13.47 -18.33 -22.67
C HIS A 84 12.43 -17.31 -23.18
N HIS A 85 12.05 -16.32 -22.37
CA HIS A 85 11.12 -15.25 -22.73
C HIS A 85 11.62 -13.84 -22.29
N PRO A 86 12.82 -13.40 -22.73
CA PRO A 86 13.34 -12.10 -22.32
C PRO A 86 12.56 -10.97 -23.02
N MET A 87 12.05 -10.03 -22.23
CA MET A 87 11.49 -8.78 -22.70
C MET A 87 12.55 -7.67 -22.61
N VAL A 88 12.73 -6.90 -23.67
CA VAL A 88 13.45 -5.62 -23.59
C VAL A 88 12.44 -4.51 -23.24
N PRO A 89 12.48 -3.94 -22.03
CA PRO A 89 11.50 -2.95 -21.60
C PRO A 89 11.69 -1.61 -22.32
N ARG A 90 10.58 -0.92 -22.55
CA ARG A 90 10.55 0.46 -23.04
C ARG A 90 9.52 1.27 -22.26
N VAL A 91 9.84 2.52 -21.92
CA VAL A 91 8.87 3.43 -21.33
C VAL A 91 7.82 3.81 -22.39
N ALA A 92 6.59 3.35 -22.21
CA ALA A 92 5.44 3.73 -23.03
C ALA A 92 4.94 5.13 -22.64
N PHE A 93 4.84 5.43 -21.34
CA PHE A 93 4.46 6.75 -20.84
C PHE A 93 4.88 6.97 -19.38
N ARG A 94 4.93 8.25 -18.99
CA ARG A 94 5.01 8.71 -17.60
C ARG A 94 4.05 9.89 -17.45
N ARG A 95 3.10 9.82 -16.52
CA ARG A 95 2.00 10.80 -16.37
C ARG A 95 1.80 11.17 -14.91
N LEU A 96 1.49 12.43 -14.65
CA LEU A 96 1.01 12.93 -13.36
C LEU A 96 -0.44 13.40 -13.54
N PHE A 97 -1.34 12.79 -12.78
CA PHE A 97 -2.73 13.20 -12.64
C PHE A 97 -2.93 13.85 -11.27
N CYS A 98 -3.81 14.84 -11.19
CA CYS A 98 -4.28 15.41 -9.94
C CYS A 98 -5.73 15.89 -10.14
N ASP A 99 -6.59 15.57 -9.18
CA ASP A 99 -8.01 15.95 -9.20
C ASP A 99 -8.25 17.41 -8.75
N GLY A 100 -7.18 18.10 -8.31
CA GLY A 100 -7.25 19.45 -7.76
C GLY A 100 -7.64 19.51 -6.29
N ARG A 101 -7.94 18.36 -5.69
CA ARG A 101 -8.29 18.19 -4.28
C ARG A 101 -7.19 17.36 -3.63
N ALA A 102 -7.52 16.16 -3.16
CA ALA A 102 -6.59 15.32 -2.40
C ALA A 102 -5.89 14.24 -3.24
N VAL A 103 -6.40 13.91 -4.42
CA VAL A 103 -5.93 12.75 -5.18
C VAL A 103 -4.96 13.18 -6.27
N ALA A 104 -3.69 12.86 -6.06
CA ALA A 104 -2.67 12.87 -7.11
C ALA A 104 -2.17 11.45 -7.36
N ARG A 105 -1.65 11.19 -8.58
CA ARG A 105 -0.98 9.93 -8.87
C ARG A 105 0.00 10.04 -10.02
N VAL A 106 1.09 9.29 -9.89
CA VAL A 106 2.06 9.11 -10.97
C VAL A 106 1.87 7.73 -11.59
N GLU A 107 1.69 7.69 -12.91
CA GLU A 107 1.57 6.45 -13.67
C GLU A 107 2.78 6.27 -14.59
N ILE A 108 3.35 5.06 -14.58
CA ILE A 108 4.49 4.67 -15.39
C ILE A 108 4.10 3.45 -16.21
N GLY A 109 3.96 3.64 -17.52
CA GLY A 109 3.68 2.57 -18.46
C GLY A 109 4.98 2.03 -19.06
N ILE A 110 5.20 0.73 -18.95
CA ILE A 110 6.30 -0.02 -19.55
C ILE A 110 5.71 -1.01 -20.56
N SER A 111 6.26 -1.06 -21.75
CA SER A 111 5.87 -2.02 -22.79
C SER A 111 7.10 -2.74 -23.32
N GLU A 112 6.88 -3.81 -24.06
CA GLU A 112 7.93 -4.42 -24.87
C GLU A 112 8.45 -3.41 -25.93
N ASN A 113 9.76 -3.48 -26.20
CA ASN A 113 10.35 -2.81 -27.34
C ASN A 113 10.05 -3.58 -28.63
N PRO A 114 9.23 -3.05 -29.56
CA PRO A 114 8.82 -3.77 -30.76
C PRO A 114 9.98 -4.12 -31.71
N ARG A 115 11.14 -3.48 -31.55
CA ARG A 115 12.35 -3.75 -32.34
C ARG A 115 13.13 -4.97 -31.82
N ALA A 116 12.89 -5.41 -30.59
CA ALA A 116 13.62 -6.50 -29.96
C ALA A 116 12.97 -7.88 -30.19
N GLY A 117 11.85 -7.92 -30.90
CA GLY A 117 11.00 -9.11 -31.02
C GLY A 117 9.61 -8.84 -30.44
N ARG A 118 8.73 -9.85 -30.53
CA ARG A 118 7.47 -9.89 -29.78
C ARG A 118 7.51 -11.08 -28.85
N LEU A 119 7.02 -10.93 -27.63
CA LEU A 119 6.78 -12.04 -26.73
C LEU A 119 5.74 -12.99 -27.34
N LYS A 120 6.00 -14.29 -27.24
CA LYS A 120 5.12 -15.37 -27.73
C LYS A 120 5.16 -16.52 -26.74
N GLY A 121 4.02 -17.21 -26.58
CA GLY A 121 3.94 -18.41 -25.75
C GLY A 121 4.17 -18.16 -24.27
N LEU A 122 3.87 -16.95 -23.77
CA LEU A 122 4.01 -16.65 -22.35
C LEU A 122 3.02 -17.48 -21.54
N ASP A 123 3.50 -18.12 -20.50
CA ASP A 123 2.70 -18.70 -19.44
C ASP A 123 2.58 -17.72 -18.25
N SER A 124 1.78 -18.11 -17.24
CA SER A 124 1.57 -17.28 -16.05
C SER A 124 2.88 -17.01 -15.30
N ALA A 125 3.77 -18.00 -15.19
CA ALA A 125 5.04 -17.85 -14.49
C ALA A 125 5.96 -16.83 -15.19
N SER A 126 6.04 -16.88 -16.52
CA SER A 126 6.83 -15.95 -17.34
C SER A 126 6.31 -14.52 -17.25
N VAL A 127 4.99 -14.34 -17.27
CA VAL A 127 4.37 -13.02 -17.08
C VAL A 127 4.72 -12.47 -15.70
N LEU A 128 4.56 -13.26 -14.64
CA LEU A 128 4.89 -12.84 -13.28
C LEU A 128 6.39 -12.57 -13.08
N ALA A 129 7.27 -13.35 -13.71
CA ALA A 129 8.72 -13.11 -13.71
C ALA A 129 9.07 -11.75 -14.34
N ILE A 130 8.54 -11.48 -15.53
CA ILE A 130 8.73 -10.19 -16.21
C ILE A 130 8.27 -9.03 -15.32
N ILE A 131 7.10 -9.16 -14.67
CA ILE A 131 6.57 -8.13 -13.79
C ILE A 131 7.46 -7.91 -12.57
N SER A 132 7.91 -9.00 -11.93
CA SER A 132 8.79 -8.95 -10.76
C SER A 132 10.10 -8.23 -11.08
N GLU A 133 10.71 -8.54 -12.22
CA GLU A 133 11.94 -7.89 -12.67
C GLU A 133 11.73 -6.44 -13.12
N VAL A 134 10.56 -6.12 -13.71
CA VAL A 134 10.18 -4.73 -14.00
C VAL A 134 10.09 -3.89 -12.72
N CYS A 135 9.55 -4.44 -11.64
CA CYS A 135 9.53 -3.77 -10.32
C CYS A 135 10.94 -3.54 -9.75
N ALA A 136 11.91 -4.37 -10.12
CA ALA A 136 13.29 -4.29 -9.68
C ALA A 136 14.17 -3.35 -10.52
N LEU A 137 13.66 -2.82 -11.65
CA LEU A 137 14.43 -1.92 -12.52
C LEU A 137 15.01 -0.75 -11.74
N SER A 138 16.32 -0.50 -11.94
CA SER A 138 17.03 0.60 -11.30
C SER A 138 16.54 1.94 -11.83
N THR A 139 16.07 2.79 -10.92
CA THR A 139 15.47 4.09 -11.24
C THR A 139 15.94 5.17 -10.29
N TRP A 140 15.86 6.42 -10.74
CA TRP A 140 16.20 7.60 -9.96
C TRP A 140 15.10 8.65 -10.07
N VAL A 141 14.72 9.22 -8.94
CA VAL A 141 13.78 10.35 -8.82
C VAL A 141 14.57 11.55 -8.31
N PRO A 142 14.58 12.70 -9.02
CA PRO A 142 15.24 13.90 -8.53
C PRO A 142 14.73 14.28 -7.13
N GLN A 143 15.64 14.67 -6.24
CA GLN A 143 15.30 15.23 -4.93
C GLN A 143 15.98 16.61 -4.87
N PRO A 144 15.22 17.72 -4.83
CA PRO A 144 15.79 19.06 -4.90
C PRO A 144 16.82 19.37 -3.81
N GLU A 145 16.65 18.74 -2.65
CA GLU A 145 17.49 18.94 -1.45
C GLU A 145 18.65 17.93 -1.35
N ALA A 146 18.75 16.94 -2.24
CA ALA A 146 19.78 15.90 -2.14
C ALA A 146 20.94 16.15 -3.11
N GLU A 147 22.16 16.11 -2.59
CA GLU A 147 23.39 16.27 -3.38
C GLU A 147 23.70 15.04 -4.25
N GLN A 148 23.36 13.85 -3.75
CA GLN A 148 23.70 12.58 -4.41
C GLN A 148 22.49 11.92 -5.07
N ARG A 149 22.75 11.26 -6.22
CA ARG A 149 21.75 10.47 -6.91
C ARG A 149 21.63 9.10 -6.27
N GLU A 150 20.48 8.83 -5.68
CA GLU A 150 20.15 7.53 -5.14
C GLU A 150 19.33 6.70 -6.14
N TRP A 151 19.92 5.60 -6.61
CA TRP A 151 19.24 4.65 -7.47
C TRP A 151 18.49 3.62 -6.62
N LYS A 152 17.20 3.44 -6.90
CA LYS A 152 16.32 2.49 -6.19
C LYS A 152 15.51 1.66 -7.18
N PRO A 153 15.08 0.45 -6.78
CA PRO A 153 14.08 -0.31 -7.53
C PRO A 153 12.84 0.55 -7.81
N LEU A 154 12.29 0.41 -9.02
CA LEU A 154 11.11 1.14 -9.49
C LEU A 154 9.97 1.10 -8.45
N LEU A 155 9.66 -0.08 -7.89
CA LEU A 155 8.58 -0.25 -6.91
C LEU A 155 8.79 0.56 -5.62
N ARG A 156 10.04 0.88 -5.26
CA ARG A 156 10.40 1.61 -4.03
C ARG A 156 10.41 3.14 -4.20
N GLN A 157 10.00 3.67 -5.36
CA GLN A 157 10.06 5.10 -5.65
C GLN A 157 8.89 5.92 -5.11
N GLY A 158 7.85 5.30 -4.52
CA GLY A 158 6.64 6.00 -4.06
C GLY A 158 6.96 7.21 -3.16
N LYS A 159 7.74 7.01 -2.10
CA LYS A 159 8.14 8.09 -1.18
C LYS A 159 8.92 9.22 -1.86
N ASN A 160 9.83 8.88 -2.78
CA ASN A 160 10.63 9.87 -3.50
C ASN A 160 9.78 10.69 -4.48
N LEU A 161 8.83 10.04 -5.17
CA LEU A 161 7.88 10.71 -6.07
C LEU A 161 6.94 11.64 -5.30
N THR A 162 6.46 11.22 -4.13
CA THR A 162 5.65 12.06 -3.24
C THR A 162 6.41 13.29 -2.76
N ARG A 163 7.66 13.12 -2.30
CA ARG A 163 8.51 14.26 -1.91
C ARG A 163 8.75 15.21 -3.07
N LEU A 164 9.04 14.68 -4.26
CA LEU A 164 9.23 15.48 -5.46
C LEU A 164 7.94 16.23 -5.83
N PHE A 165 6.78 15.57 -5.74
CA PHE A 165 5.49 16.22 -5.98
C PHE A 165 5.23 17.34 -4.98
N ALA A 166 5.44 17.10 -3.68
CA ALA A 166 5.28 18.11 -2.64
C ALA A 166 6.17 19.32 -2.92
N ALA A 167 7.48 19.11 -3.10
CA ALA A 167 8.43 20.19 -3.39
C ALA A 167 8.09 20.94 -4.69
N ALA A 168 7.63 20.25 -5.73
CA ALA A 168 7.28 20.87 -7.00
C ALA A 168 5.95 21.64 -7.00
N THR A 169 5.13 21.48 -5.95
CA THR A 169 3.78 22.06 -5.85
C THR A 169 3.60 22.89 -4.58
N THR A 170 4.67 23.16 -3.83
CA THR A 170 4.67 24.03 -2.65
C THR A 170 5.32 25.37 -3.00
N SER A 171 4.79 26.48 -2.47
CA SER A 171 5.41 27.80 -2.61
C SER A 171 6.76 27.87 -1.89
N LEU A 172 7.78 28.41 -2.57
CA LEU A 172 9.14 28.57 -2.03
C LEU A 172 9.31 29.78 -1.10
N SER A 173 8.29 30.64 -0.97
CA SER A 173 8.42 31.95 -0.32
C SER A 173 8.63 31.91 1.20
N LEU A 174 8.56 30.74 1.86
CA LEU A 174 8.37 30.67 3.32
C LEU A 174 9.25 29.66 4.08
N GLY A 175 10.40 29.23 3.51
CA GLY A 175 11.50 28.55 4.22
C GLY A 175 11.08 27.47 5.24
N ALA A 176 10.97 27.82 6.52
CA ALA A 176 10.63 26.93 7.64
C ALA A 176 9.24 26.25 7.53
N LEU A 177 8.29 26.83 6.79
CA LEU A 177 6.96 26.24 6.59
C LEU A 177 6.95 25.12 5.54
N HIS A 178 8.02 24.99 4.75
CA HIS A 178 8.15 24.00 3.69
C HIS A 178 8.08 22.55 4.22
N THR A 179 8.69 22.27 5.38
CA THR A 179 8.67 20.94 6.00
C THR A 179 7.27 20.55 6.48
N SER A 180 6.50 21.51 6.98
CA SER A 180 5.11 21.27 7.43
C SER A 180 4.18 20.99 6.24
N ALA A 181 4.32 21.74 5.15
CA ALA A 181 3.57 21.52 3.92
C ALA A 181 3.88 20.16 3.29
N GLN A 182 5.14 19.72 3.30
CA GLN A 182 5.54 18.40 2.82
C GLN A 182 4.94 17.25 3.64
N ALA A 183 4.77 17.42 4.96
CA ALA A 183 4.20 16.40 5.83
C ALA A 183 2.71 16.12 5.54
N LEU A 184 2.02 17.05 4.86
CA LEU A 184 0.63 16.90 4.42
C LEU A 184 0.49 16.11 3.12
N VAL A 185 1.61 15.82 2.45
CA VAL A 185 1.65 15.07 1.20
C VAL A 185 2.22 13.67 1.47
N LEU A 186 1.37 12.65 1.39
CA LEU A 186 1.72 11.27 1.75
C LEU A 186 1.70 10.35 0.53
N ASN A 187 2.52 9.28 0.56
CA ASN A 187 2.53 8.25 -0.47
C ASN A 187 1.54 7.14 -0.14
N GLY A 188 0.72 6.73 -1.10
CA GLY A 188 -0.10 5.53 -1.00
C GLY A 188 0.67 4.27 -1.42
N ASN A 189 0.04 3.11 -1.23
CA ASN A 189 0.62 1.86 -1.71
C ASN A 189 0.53 1.79 -3.25
N PRO A 190 1.60 1.35 -3.93
CA PRO A 190 1.59 1.24 -5.38
C PRO A 190 0.68 0.09 -5.87
N LEU A 191 0.18 0.23 -7.09
CA LEU A 191 -0.60 -0.80 -7.79
C LEU A 191 -0.02 -1.09 -9.17
N LEU A 192 0.00 -2.36 -9.55
CA LEU A 192 0.27 -2.81 -10.91
C LEU A 192 -1.01 -3.20 -11.63
N VAL A 193 -1.08 -2.80 -12.91
CA VAL A 193 -2.04 -3.35 -13.87
C VAL A 193 -1.28 -3.81 -15.10
N VAL A 194 -1.45 -5.07 -15.47
CA VAL A 194 -0.85 -5.67 -16.65
C VAL A 194 -1.93 -6.00 -17.65
N GLU A 195 -1.87 -5.36 -18.81
CA GLU A 195 -2.76 -5.65 -19.92
C GLU A 195 -2.02 -6.54 -20.93
N LEU A 196 -2.56 -7.74 -21.11
CA LEU A 196 -2.07 -8.74 -22.04
C LEU A 196 -2.75 -8.57 -23.39
N ASP A 197 -1.99 -8.77 -24.47
CA ASP A 197 -2.51 -8.80 -25.84
C ASP A 197 -3.42 -10.02 -26.05
N ALA A 198 -4.24 -10.01 -27.09
CA ALA A 198 -5.12 -11.12 -27.45
C ALA A 198 -4.37 -12.43 -27.76
N ARG A 199 -3.05 -12.36 -27.99
CA ARG A 199 -2.18 -13.52 -28.23
C ARG A 199 -1.50 -14.05 -26.95
N GLU A 200 -1.66 -13.35 -25.85
CA GLU A 200 -1.01 -13.59 -24.56
C GLU A 200 -2.07 -14.12 -23.56
N GLU A 201 -2.75 -15.21 -23.91
CA GLU A 201 -3.73 -15.84 -23.03
C GLU A 201 -3.02 -16.76 -22.04
N ILE A 202 -3.00 -16.34 -20.78
CA ILE A 202 -2.55 -17.12 -19.63
C ILE A 202 -3.75 -17.53 -18.77
N GLY A 203 -3.62 -18.64 -18.05
CA GLY A 203 -4.57 -18.99 -16.99
C GLY A 203 -4.44 -18.07 -15.79
N THR A 204 -5.42 -18.13 -14.87
CA THR A 204 -5.35 -17.44 -13.58
C THR A 204 -4.15 -17.97 -12.79
N PRO A 205 -3.17 -17.12 -12.42
CA PRO A 205 -2.04 -17.60 -11.63
C PRO A 205 -2.49 -18.13 -10.26
N PRO A 206 -1.75 -19.08 -9.67
CA PRO A 206 -2.00 -19.53 -8.29
C PRO A 206 -2.05 -18.35 -7.31
N GLY A 207 -3.07 -18.35 -6.44
CA GLY A 207 -3.30 -17.29 -5.44
C GLY A 207 -4.07 -16.08 -5.96
N PHE A 208 -4.38 -15.99 -7.26
CA PHE A 208 -5.14 -14.88 -7.83
C PHE A 208 -6.64 -15.17 -7.81
N ILE A 209 -7.43 -14.15 -7.50
CA ILE A 209 -8.89 -14.18 -7.52
C ILE A 209 -9.39 -13.65 -8.87
N ARG A 210 -10.23 -14.43 -9.55
CA ARG A 210 -10.81 -14.06 -10.84
C ARG A 210 -12.12 -13.30 -10.65
N VAL A 211 -12.29 -12.20 -11.37
CA VAL A 211 -13.56 -11.48 -11.49
C VAL A 211 -14.39 -12.10 -12.63
N GLY A 212 -15.68 -12.29 -12.40
CA GLY A 212 -16.58 -12.87 -13.40
C GLY A 212 -16.63 -12.02 -14.68
N ILE A 213 -16.45 -12.65 -15.85
CA ILE A 213 -16.32 -11.97 -17.16
C ILE A 213 -17.48 -11.03 -17.49
N LYS A 214 -18.72 -11.38 -17.08
CA LYS A 214 -19.90 -10.53 -17.27
C LYS A 214 -19.82 -9.20 -16.52
N LYS A 215 -19.06 -9.16 -15.42
CA LYS A 215 -18.87 -7.99 -14.54
C LYS A 215 -17.76 -7.06 -15.04
N THR A 216 -17.04 -7.46 -16.09
CA THR A 216 -15.83 -6.80 -16.62
C THR A 216 -15.92 -6.57 -18.14
N LEU A 217 -17.13 -6.36 -18.66
CA LEU A 217 -17.39 -6.07 -20.09
C LEU A 217 -16.81 -7.12 -21.05
N GLY A 218 -16.71 -8.39 -20.63
CA GLY A 218 -16.16 -9.46 -21.47
C GLY A 218 -14.65 -9.67 -21.34
N ALA A 219 -13.94 -8.83 -20.59
CA ALA A 219 -12.52 -9.02 -20.28
C ALA A 219 -12.33 -10.07 -19.17
N GLN A 220 -11.23 -10.83 -19.21
CA GLN A 220 -10.83 -11.63 -18.04
C GLN A 220 -9.96 -10.75 -17.15
N LEU A 221 -10.31 -10.72 -15.87
CA LEU A 221 -9.63 -9.90 -14.88
C LEU A 221 -9.34 -10.76 -13.66
N SER A 222 -8.11 -10.69 -13.16
CA SER A 222 -7.72 -11.33 -11.91
C SER A 222 -6.86 -10.42 -11.06
N PHE A 223 -6.93 -10.60 -9.74
CA PHE A 223 -6.17 -9.83 -8.75
C PHE A 223 -5.43 -10.75 -7.80
N GLY A 224 -4.22 -10.36 -7.43
CA GLY A 224 -3.43 -11.04 -6.41
C GLY A 224 -2.32 -10.14 -5.87
N ARG A 225 -1.57 -10.64 -4.88
CA ARG A 225 -0.34 -10.01 -4.42
C ARG A 225 0.86 -10.72 -5.01
N LEU A 226 1.79 -9.95 -5.56
CA LEU A 226 3.04 -10.46 -6.10
C LEU A 226 4.20 -10.05 -5.18
N LYS A 227 4.96 -11.02 -4.68
CA LYS A 227 6.27 -10.80 -4.06
C LYS A 227 7.29 -10.55 -5.17
N THR A 228 8.02 -9.46 -5.03
CA THR A 228 9.15 -9.12 -5.89
C THR A 228 10.38 -8.89 -5.01
N ASN A 229 11.56 -8.85 -5.60
CA ASN A 229 12.79 -8.48 -4.88
C ASN A 229 12.71 -7.05 -4.30
N ALA A 230 11.85 -6.20 -4.86
CA ALA A 230 11.66 -4.83 -4.40
C ALA A 230 10.59 -4.70 -3.30
N GLY A 231 9.81 -5.74 -3.03
CA GLY A 231 8.68 -5.74 -2.09
C GLY A 231 7.44 -6.44 -2.66
N ILE A 232 6.34 -6.43 -1.90
CA ILE A 232 5.06 -7.00 -2.35
C ILE A 232 4.17 -5.89 -2.89
N VAL A 233 3.45 -6.18 -3.96
CA VAL A 233 2.61 -5.23 -4.67
C VAL A 233 1.30 -5.87 -5.10
N GLY A 234 0.21 -5.09 -5.09
CA GLY A 234 -1.05 -5.53 -5.68
C GLY A 234 -0.95 -5.57 -7.20
N LEU A 235 -1.45 -6.64 -7.82
CA LEU A 235 -1.35 -6.85 -9.25
C LEU A 235 -2.72 -7.24 -9.83
N TRP A 236 -3.20 -6.43 -10.77
CA TRP A 236 -4.27 -6.82 -11.69
C TRP A 236 -3.69 -7.36 -12.99
N ILE A 237 -4.18 -8.52 -13.41
CA ILE A 237 -3.94 -9.06 -14.75
C ILE A 237 -5.22 -8.92 -15.56
N LEU A 238 -5.12 -8.18 -16.65
CA LEU A 238 -6.22 -7.83 -17.53
C LEU A 238 -5.98 -8.44 -18.91
N GLN A 239 -6.87 -9.33 -19.32
CA GLN A 239 -6.86 -9.95 -20.63
C GLN A 239 -8.11 -9.56 -21.40
N ARG A 240 -7.91 -9.18 -22.66
CA ARG A 240 -9.00 -8.67 -23.51
C ARG A 240 -10.16 -9.64 -23.66
N ASN A 241 -9.90 -10.91 -23.95
CA ASN A 241 -10.92 -11.91 -24.27
C ASN A 241 -11.99 -11.35 -25.25
N LYS A 242 -13.26 -11.24 -24.84
CA LYS A 242 -14.35 -10.73 -25.70
C LYS A 242 -14.48 -9.21 -25.70
N ALA A 243 -13.80 -8.50 -24.81
CA ALA A 243 -13.90 -7.05 -24.68
C ALA A 243 -13.26 -6.32 -25.89
N THR A 244 -13.74 -5.13 -26.20
CA THR A 244 -13.09 -4.23 -27.15
C THR A 244 -11.86 -3.57 -26.52
N ARG A 245 -10.99 -2.98 -27.35
CA ARG A 245 -9.82 -2.24 -26.84
C ARG A 245 -10.21 -1.05 -25.96
N ASP A 246 -11.34 -0.42 -26.26
CA ASP A 246 -11.82 0.71 -25.47
C ASP A 246 -12.40 0.24 -24.14
N GLN A 247 -13.14 -0.88 -24.11
CA GLN A 247 -13.61 -1.48 -22.86
C GLN A 247 -12.45 -1.91 -21.93
N VAL A 248 -11.41 -2.55 -22.47
CA VAL A 248 -10.18 -2.89 -21.72
C VAL A 248 -9.51 -1.62 -21.19
N ARG A 249 -9.44 -0.57 -22.01
CA ARG A 249 -8.89 0.72 -21.58
C ARG A 249 -9.73 1.33 -20.44
N SER A 250 -11.04 1.38 -20.57
CA SER A 250 -11.97 1.89 -19.55
C SER A 250 -11.84 1.11 -18.25
N LEU A 251 -11.76 -0.23 -18.33
CA LEU A 251 -11.53 -1.09 -17.19
C LEU A 251 -10.20 -0.79 -16.49
N ARG A 252 -9.09 -0.68 -17.23
CA ARG A 252 -7.80 -0.27 -16.66
C ARG A 252 -7.90 1.09 -15.95
N LEU A 253 -8.56 2.07 -16.55
CA LEU A 253 -8.72 3.40 -15.94
C LEU A 253 -9.54 3.33 -14.65
N CYS A 254 -10.62 2.54 -14.65
CA CYS A 254 -11.42 2.29 -13.47
C CYS A 254 -10.59 1.67 -12.33
N LEU A 255 -9.81 0.61 -12.61
CA LEU A 255 -8.94 -0.05 -11.61
C LEU A 255 -7.92 0.93 -11.01
N LEU A 256 -7.27 1.70 -11.87
CA LEU A 256 -6.27 2.69 -11.49
C LEU A 256 -6.89 3.84 -10.68
N ARG A 257 -8.07 4.34 -11.06
CA ARG A 257 -8.73 5.42 -10.32
C ARG A 257 -9.23 4.95 -8.95
N LEU A 258 -9.92 3.81 -8.92
CA LEU A 258 -10.48 3.25 -7.69
C LEU A 258 -9.40 3.02 -6.63
N HIS A 259 -8.26 2.44 -7.02
CA HIS A 259 -7.15 2.22 -6.10
C HIS A 259 -6.58 3.53 -5.55
N ALA A 260 -6.34 4.52 -6.43
CA ALA A 260 -5.84 5.83 -5.99
C ALA A 260 -6.79 6.50 -4.99
N GLU A 261 -8.10 6.43 -5.23
CA GLU A 261 -9.13 6.99 -4.34
C GLU A 261 -9.17 6.31 -2.97
N GLN A 262 -9.09 4.97 -2.94
CA GLN A 262 -9.05 4.22 -1.67
C GLN A 262 -7.80 4.56 -0.85
N GLU A 263 -6.62 4.54 -1.49
CA GLU A 263 -5.36 4.85 -0.79
C GLU A 263 -5.31 6.29 -0.30
N VAL A 264 -5.80 7.26 -1.09
CA VAL A 264 -5.82 8.66 -0.67
C VAL A 264 -6.85 8.92 0.42
N LEU A 265 -8.03 8.30 0.36
CA LEU A 265 -9.02 8.39 1.43
C LEU A 265 -8.46 7.86 2.76
N ASP A 266 -7.79 6.70 2.75
CA ASP A 266 -7.14 6.15 3.94
C ASP A 266 -6.10 7.11 4.53
N LEU A 267 -5.28 7.73 3.68
CA LEU A 267 -4.24 8.68 4.10
C LEU A 267 -4.84 9.99 4.64
N VAL A 268 -5.90 10.51 4.03
CA VAL A 268 -6.60 11.69 4.54
C VAL A 268 -7.22 11.40 5.91
N LEU A 269 -7.88 10.24 6.07
CA LEU A 269 -8.44 9.83 7.37
C LEU A 269 -7.35 9.61 8.42
N HIS A 270 -6.17 9.10 8.02
CA HIS A 270 -5.02 9.01 8.90
C HIS A 270 -4.52 10.39 9.34
N GLN A 271 -4.39 11.35 8.41
CA GLN A 271 -3.98 12.72 8.73
C GLN A 271 -4.99 13.43 9.65
N LEU A 272 -6.29 13.18 9.45
CA LEU A 272 -7.35 13.65 10.32
C LEU A 272 -7.23 13.06 11.73
N LYS A 273 -7.05 11.74 11.84
CA LYS A 273 -6.85 11.05 13.13
C LYS A 273 -5.64 11.60 13.88
N SER A 274 -4.56 11.89 13.15
CA SER A 274 -3.30 12.40 13.68
C SER A 274 -3.28 13.92 13.89
N ARG A 275 -4.40 14.63 13.65
CA ARG A 275 -4.53 16.10 13.80
C ARG A 275 -3.54 16.91 12.95
N HIS A 276 -3.16 16.39 11.79
CA HIS A 276 -2.33 17.13 10.83
C HIS A 276 -3.15 18.15 10.04
N ILE A 277 -4.41 17.83 9.73
CA ILE A 277 -5.40 18.72 9.12
C ILE A 277 -6.43 19.19 10.15
N LEU A 278 -7.13 20.30 9.87
CA LEU A 278 -8.17 20.89 10.73
C LEU A 278 -7.69 21.24 12.16
N LYS A 279 -6.51 21.85 12.28
CA LYS A 279 -5.99 22.33 13.58
C LYS A 279 -6.78 23.51 14.14
N GLN A 280 -7.43 24.27 13.25
CA GLN A 280 -8.25 25.43 13.57
C GLN A 280 -9.65 25.21 12.98
N ARG A 281 -10.68 25.70 13.67
CA ARG A 281 -12.06 25.68 13.17
C ARG A 281 -12.20 26.74 12.08
N ASP A 282 -12.31 26.29 10.85
CA ASP A 282 -12.55 27.10 9.66
C ASP A 282 -13.67 26.42 8.87
N PHE A 283 -14.79 27.13 8.72
CA PHE A 283 -16.01 26.58 8.12
C PHE A 283 -15.80 26.16 6.66
N ASP A 284 -15.04 26.96 5.90
CA ASP A 284 -14.84 26.70 4.46
C ASP A 284 -13.97 25.45 4.25
N ILE A 285 -12.94 25.28 5.09
CA ILE A 285 -12.07 24.10 5.07
C ILE A 285 -12.83 22.84 5.51
N GLU A 286 -13.67 22.95 6.54
CA GLU A 286 -14.53 21.86 7.00
C GLU A 286 -15.55 21.46 5.92
N GLU A 287 -16.14 22.42 5.20
CA GLU A 287 -17.04 22.15 4.08
C GLU A 287 -16.29 21.48 2.91
N GLU A 288 -15.09 21.95 2.58
CA GLU A 288 -14.26 21.34 1.52
C GLU A 288 -13.89 19.89 1.84
N LEU A 289 -13.50 19.60 3.09
CA LEU A 289 -13.23 18.24 3.53
C LEU A 289 -14.49 17.36 3.48
N ASN A 290 -15.64 17.87 3.95
CA ASN A 290 -16.90 17.14 3.90
C ASN A 290 -17.32 16.81 2.46
N ASP A 291 -17.20 17.76 1.54
CA ASP A 291 -17.50 17.56 0.12
C ASP A 291 -16.55 16.52 -0.50
N TYR A 292 -15.25 16.58 -0.18
CA TYR A 292 -14.28 15.56 -0.58
C TYR A 292 -14.67 14.17 -0.05
N LEU A 293 -14.89 14.02 1.25
CA LEU A 293 -15.22 12.74 1.87
C LEU A 293 -16.50 12.13 1.30
N ASN A 294 -17.53 12.96 1.07
CA ASN A 294 -18.77 12.50 0.46
C ASN A 294 -18.57 12.06 -1.00
N LYS A 295 -17.76 12.78 -1.79
CA LYS A 295 -17.45 12.41 -3.18
C LYS A 295 -16.60 11.15 -3.26
N ALA A 296 -15.53 11.04 -2.47
CA ALA A 296 -14.65 9.88 -2.42
C ALA A 296 -15.44 8.62 -2.00
N THR A 297 -16.22 8.69 -0.92
CA THR A 297 -17.03 7.55 -0.46
C THR A 297 -18.12 7.17 -1.48
N ARG A 298 -18.77 8.13 -2.14
CA ARG A 298 -19.75 7.85 -3.21
C ARG A 298 -19.09 7.19 -4.41
N LEU A 299 -17.91 7.65 -4.81
CA LEU A 299 -17.15 7.07 -5.90
C LEU A 299 -16.78 5.63 -5.57
N ILE A 300 -16.23 5.37 -4.38
CA ILE A 300 -15.80 4.03 -3.94
C ILE A 300 -16.98 3.07 -3.73
N LYS A 301 -18.13 3.54 -3.25
CA LYS A 301 -19.31 2.68 -2.99
C LYS A 301 -20.20 2.46 -4.22
N ARG A 302 -19.83 2.99 -5.38
CA ARG A 302 -20.64 2.82 -6.60
C ARG A 302 -20.70 1.35 -7.03
N ASP A 303 -21.88 0.84 -7.37
CA ASP A 303 -22.07 -0.57 -7.73
C ASP A 303 -21.52 -0.89 -9.13
N ASP A 304 -21.85 -0.04 -10.10
CA ASP A 304 -21.43 -0.15 -11.48
C ASP A 304 -20.91 1.19 -12.02
N TRP A 305 -19.99 1.09 -12.97
CA TRP A 305 -19.46 2.23 -13.69
C TRP A 305 -19.36 1.86 -15.17
N SER A 306 -20.15 2.51 -16.03
CA SER A 306 -20.16 2.25 -17.48
C SER A 306 -20.24 0.75 -17.84
N GLY A 307 -21.04 0.00 -17.08
CA GLY A 307 -21.20 -1.46 -17.23
C GLY A 307 -20.09 -2.33 -16.61
N ILE A 308 -19.10 -1.73 -15.93
CA ILE A 308 -18.11 -2.42 -15.11
C ILE A 308 -18.66 -2.51 -13.68
N SER A 309 -18.79 -3.71 -13.13
CA SER A 309 -19.22 -3.89 -11.74
C SER A 309 -18.06 -3.59 -10.79
N GLN A 310 -18.09 -2.40 -10.20
CA GLN A 310 -17.11 -1.97 -9.22
C GLN A 310 -17.23 -2.76 -7.92
N SER A 311 -18.44 -3.12 -7.50
CA SER A 311 -18.65 -4.03 -6.37
C SER A 311 -17.95 -5.39 -6.56
N ALA A 312 -17.87 -5.90 -7.79
CA ALA A 312 -17.15 -7.14 -8.08
C ALA A 312 -15.62 -6.98 -8.06
N ILE A 313 -15.10 -5.85 -8.52
CA ILE A 313 -13.68 -5.50 -8.42
C ILE A 313 -13.27 -5.43 -6.95
N LEU A 314 -14.07 -4.71 -6.17
CA LEU A 314 -13.93 -4.56 -4.73
C LEU A 314 -14.02 -5.89 -3.99
N ALA A 315 -14.95 -6.76 -4.37
CA ALA A 315 -15.06 -8.10 -3.80
C ALA A 315 -13.84 -8.98 -4.13
N ALA A 316 -13.27 -8.87 -5.33
CA ALA A 316 -12.05 -9.61 -5.68
C ALA A 316 -10.82 -9.08 -4.93
N PHE A 317 -10.76 -7.77 -4.70
CA PHE A 317 -9.75 -7.16 -3.84
C PHE A 317 -9.88 -7.69 -2.40
N ASP A 318 -11.07 -7.63 -1.82
CA ASP A 318 -11.34 -8.11 -0.45
C ASP A 318 -11.11 -9.63 -0.31
N ALA A 319 -11.52 -10.42 -1.32
CA ALA A 319 -11.35 -11.88 -1.32
C ALA A 319 -9.87 -12.28 -1.42
N ALA A 320 -9.07 -11.52 -2.16
CA ALA A 320 -7.63 -11.74 -2.21
C ALA A 320 -6.95 -11.41 -0.87
N GLU A 321 -7.63 -10.73 0.04
CA GLU A 321 -7.05 -10.26 1.28
C GLU A 321 -7.53 -10.99 2.54
N GLN A 322 -8.37 -12.03 2.43
CA GLN A 322 -8.95 -12.80 3.55
C GLN A 322 -9.28 -11.93 4.77
N VAL A 323 -10.16 -10.96 4.54
CA VAL A 323 -10.61 -9.95 5.50
C VAL A 323 -11.32 -10.63 6.69
N THR A 324 -10.69 -10.62 7.86
CA THR A 324 -11.37 -10.92 9.14
C THR A 324 -11.78 -9.60 9.78
N ALA A 325 -13.09 -9.37 9.92
CA ALA A 325 -13.60 -8.12 10.48
C ALA A 325 -13.12 -7.94 11.93
N VAL A 326 -12.39 -6.84 12.18
CA VAL A 326 -12.01 -6.45 13.54
C VAL A 326 -13.10 -5.55 14.10
N ALA A 327 -13.63 -5.90 15.27
CA ALA A 327 -14.52 -5.06 16.05
C ALA A 327 -13.74 -3.90 16.69
N SER A 328 -13.27 -2.96 15.88
CA SER A 328 -12.58 -1.75 16.34
C SER A 328 -13.44 -0.53 15.97
N ARG A 329 -14.37 -0.16 16.86
CA ARG A 329 -15.02 1.16 16.80
C ARG A 329 -14.02 2.21 17.26
N ILE A 330 -13.44 2.94 16.32
CA ILE A 330 -12.63 4.12 16.66
C ILE A 330 -13.60 5.29 16.78
N ASN A 331 -13.66 5.94 17.96
CA ASN A 331 -14.39 7.18 18.19
C ASN A 331 -13.78 8.35 17.39
N LEU A 332 -13.96 8.35 16.07
CA LEU A 332 -13.74 9.51 15.20
C LEU A 332 -14.86 10.54 15.36
N VAL A 333 -16.04 10.10 15.79
CA VAL A 333 -17.27 10.92 15.95
C VAL A 333 -17.07 12.07 16.94
N GLU A 334 -16.39 11.83 18.07
CA GLU A 334 -16.14 12.87 19.09
C GLU A 334 -15.17 13.97 18.60
N ARG A 335 -14.40 13.71 17.54
CA ARG A 335 -13.34 14.62 17.07
C ARG A 335 -13.80 15.62 16.01
N PHE A 336 -15.01 15.47 15.50
CA PHE A 336 -15.52 16.29 14.41
C PHE A 336 -17.02 16.56 14.59
N GLU A 337 -17.33 17.37 15.61
CA GLU A 337 -18.69 17.82 15.97
C GLU A 337 -19.42 18.56 14.83
N GLY A 338 -18.71 18.99 13.78
CA GLY A 338 -19.26 19.75 12.64
C GLY A 338 -19.68 18.94 11.39
N ALA A 339 -19.30 17.67 11.24
CA ALA A 339 -19.72 16.94 10.03
C ALA A 339 -21.19 16.54 10.10
N ARG A 340 -21.76 16.48 8.90
CA ARG A 340 -23.01 15.77 8.65
C ARG A 340 -22.86 14.30 9.04
N ARG A 341 -23.64 13.87 10.04
CA ARG A 341 -23.70 12.47 10.56
C ARG A 341 -23.75 11.40 9.45
N GLN A 342 -24.42 11.70 8.34
CA GLN A 342 -24.52 10.80 7.18
C GLN A 342 -23.17 10.52 6.50
N ILE A 343 -22.27 11.52 6.42
CA ILE A 343 -20.93 11.35 5.82
C ILE A 343 -20.09 10.46 6.74
N TRP A 344 -20.19 10.66 8.05
CA TRP A 344 -19.49 9.83 9.03
C TRP A 344 -19.88 8.37 9.00
N GLN A 345 -21.18 8.06 8.91
CA GLN A 345 -21.63 6.67 8.75
C GLN A 345 -20.98 6.02 7.52
N LYS A 346 -20.88 6.73 6.40
CA LYS A 346 -20.21 6.21 5.20
C LYS A 346 -18.72 5.95 5.41
N ILE A 347 -18.04 6.82 6.16
CA ILE A 347 -16.62 6.69 6.49
C ILE A 347 -16.40 5.54 7.48
N GLU A 348 -17.26 5.42 8.49
CA GLU A 348 -17.21 4.34 9.47
C GLU A 348 -17.38 2.99 8.78
N ASP A 349 -18.39 2.83 7.92
CA ASP A 349 -18.56 1.62 7.10
C ASP A 349 -17.31 1.31 6.27
N TYR A 350 -16.72 2.36 5.67
CA TYR A 350 -15.53 2.23 4.85
C TYR A 350 -14.32 1.79 5.69
N GLN A 351 -14.12 2.37 6.87
CA GLN A 351 -13.03 2.01 7.78
C GLN A 351 -13.21 0.62 8.37
N ILE A 352 -14.43 0.20 8.73
CA ILE A 352 -14.72 -1.15 9.22
C ILE A 352 -14.29 -2.17 8.16
N ARG A 353 -14.62 -1.91 6.89
CA ARG A 353 -14.22 -2.76 5.76
C ARG A 353 -12.69 -2.77 5.54
N ARG A 354 -12.00 -1.64 5.75
CA ARG A 354 -10.55 -1.51 5.56
C ARG A 354 -9.72 -2.03 6.73
N ALA A 355 -10.19 -1.91 7.97
CA ALA A 355 -9.46 -2.23 9.20
C ALA A 355 -9.39 -3.72 9.53
N ALA A 356 -10.05 -4.57 8.74
CA ALA A 356 -9.94 -6.01 8.87
C ALA A 356 -8.48 -6.49 8.73
N VAL A 357 -8.07 -7.41 9.60
CA VAL A 357 -6.78 -8.12 9.47
C VAL A 357 -6.85 -9.00 8.24
N ARG A 358 -5.76 -9.02 7.48
CA ARG A 358 -5.69 -9.62 6.16
C ARG A 358 -4.54 -10.62 6.12
N VAL A 359 -4.89 -11.91 6.07
CA VAL A 359 -3.94 -12.96 5.70
C VAL A 359 -3.96 -13.03 4.18
N VAL A 360 -2.87 -12.59 3.56
CA VAL A 360 -2.88 -12.43 2.10
C VAL A 360 -2.04 -13.54 1.48
N PRO A 361 -2.60 -14.40 0.62
CA PRO A 361 -1.79 -15.28 -0.21
C PRO A 361 -0.90 -14.40 -1.10
N VAL A 362 0.41 -14.57 -0.94
CA VAL A 362 1.40 -13.86 -1.76
C VAL A 362 2.00 -14.83 -2.75
N THR A 363 1.84 -14.51 -4.03
CA THR A 363 2.42 -15.28 -5.12
C THR A 363 3.84 -14.81 -5.39
N TYR A 364 4.76 -15.74 -5.64
CA TYR A 364 6.13 -15.45 -6.07
C TYR A 364 6.57 -16.41 -7.18
N VAL A 365 7.62 -16.03 -7.90
CA VAL A 365 8.19 -16.82 -8.98
C VAL A 365 9.61 -17.20 -8.62
N GLU A 366 9.91 -18.49 -8.71
CA GLU A 366 11.24 -19.04 -8.47
C GLU A 366 11.50 -20.19 -9.45
N SER A 367 12.68 -20.24 -10.06
CA SER A 367 13.09 -21.33 -10.97
C SER A 367 12.08 -21.68 -12.08
N GLY A 368 11.35 -20.68 -12.59
CA GLY A 368 10.31 -20.87 -13.62
C GLY A 368 8.97 -21.41 -13.11
N GLY A 369 8.85 -21.70 -11.81
CA GLY A 369 7.60 -22.09 -11.14
C GLY A 369 6.90 -20.91 -10.46
N THR A 370 5.59 -21.04 -10.25
CA THR A 370 4.80 -20.09 -9.44
C THR A 370 4.43 -20.74 -8.11
N PHE A 371 4.75 -20.05 -7.01
CA PHE A 371 4.52 -20.51 -5.65
C PHE A 371 3.60 -19.55 -4.90
N VAL A 372 2.90 -20.04 -3.88
CA VAL A 372 1.98 -19.24 -3.05
C VAL A 372 2.36 -19.39 -1.58
N GLU A 373 2.75 -18.30 -0.95
CA GLU A 373 2.98 -18.19 0.49
C GLU A 373 1.66 -17.79 1.16
N LYS A 374 1.04 -18.69 1.93
CA LYS A 374 -0.33 -18.52 2.46
C LYS A 374 -0.44 -17.70 3.76
N ASN A 375 0.68 -17.34 4.41
CA ASN A 375 0.69 -16.76 5.76
C ASN A 375 1.45 -15.43 5.84
N VAL A 376 1.32 -14.57 4.83
CA VAL A 376 1.91 -13.23 4.89
C VAL A 376 0.89 -12.24 5.46
N ILE A 377 1.19 -11.65 6.61
CA ILE A 377 0.37 -10.59 7.17
C ILE A 377 0.80 -9.28 6.57
N THR A 378 -0.13 -8.61 5.92
CA THR A 378 0.08 -7.23 5.51
C THR A 378 -0.63 -6.33 6.53
N ASN A 379 0.11 -5.61 7.40
CA ASN A 379 -0.50 -4.57 8.23
C ASN A 379 -0.82 -3.38 7.30
N VAL A 380 -2.09 -3.25 6.89
CA VAL A 380 -2.57 -2.17 6.00
C VAL A 380 -2.78 -0.86 6.78
N SER A 381 -1.90 -0.53 7.71
CA SER A 381 -1.94 0.75 8.43
C SER A 381 -1.24 1.86 7.63
N GLY A 382 -1.68 2.11 6.39
CA GLY A 382 -1.28 3.28 5.56
C GLY A 382 0.21 3.42 5.20
N GLN A 383 1.11 2.64 5.79
CA GLN A 383 2.56 2.69 5.58
C GLN A 383 3.15 1.39 5.01
N GLY A 384 2.30 0.40 4.70
CA GLY A 384 2.71 -0.76 3.89
C GLY A 384 3.73 -1.69 4.54
N ASN A 385 3.86 -1.70 5.88
CA ASN A 385 4.72 -2.66 6.56
C ASN A 385 4.06 -4.04 6.55
N ILE A 386 4.53 -4.87 5.63
CA ILE A 386 4.17 -6.29 5.58
C ILE A 386 5.04 -6.99 6.61
N VAL A 387 4.39 -7.62 7.58
CA VAL A 387 5.06 -8.35 8.65
C VAL A 387 4.93 -9.83 8.31
N ASN A 388 5.97 -10.42 7.72
CA ASN A 388 6.04 -11.87 7.63
C ASN A 388 6.09 -12.41 9.06
N VAL A 389 5.12 -13.22 9.49
CA VAL A 389 5.06 -13.76 10.87
C VAL A 389 6.34 -14.46 11.24
N ALA A 390 6.85 -15.29 10.32
CA ALA A 390 8.06 -16.07 10.57
C ALA A 390 9.28 -15.15 10.72
N GLU A 391 9.42 -14.15 9.85
CA GLU A 391 10.50 -13.16 9.94
C GLU A 391 10.38 -12.29 11.20
N TYR A 392 9.16 -11.89 11.56
CA TYR A 392 8.87 -11.16 12.78
C TYR A 392 9.25 -11.97 14.01
N MET A 393 8.77 -13.21 14.10
CA MET A 393 9.08 -14.10 15.21
C MET A 393 10.58 -14.40 15.28
N ALA A 394 11.25 -14.62 14.16
CA ALA A 394 12.71 -14.79 14.13
C ALA A 394 13.42 -13.54 14.69
N ASN A 395 12.99 -12.33 14.32
CA ASN A 395 13.54 -11.08 14.85
C ASN A 395 13.26 -10.92 16.35
N ILE A 396 12.07 -11.29 16.82
CA ILE A 396 11.71 -11.29 18.24
C ILE A 396 12.57 -12.31 19.00
N THR A 397 12.68 -13.55 18.52
CA THR A 397 13.50 -14.61 19.14
C THR A 397 14.96 -14.16 19.24
N ASN A 398 15.53 -13.56 18.19
CA ASN A 398 16.89 -12.99 18.22
C ASN A 398 17.02 -11.85 19.25
N THR A 399 16.03 -10.95 19.30
CA THR A 399 16.00 -9.84 20.28
C THR A 399 15.94 -10.35 21.71
N VAL A 400 15.09 -11.35 21.96
CA VAL A 400 14.94 -11.99 23.26
C VAL A 400 16.24 -12.68 23.67
N GLN A 401 16.86 -13.44 22.77
CA GLN A 401 18.14 -14.13 23.05
C GLN A 401 19.25 -13.12 23.41
N MET A 402 19.37 -12.02 22.68
CA MET A 402 20.31 -10.94 22.99
C MET A 402 20.07 -10.31 24.36
N HIS A 403 18.81 -10.03 24.72
CA HIS A 403 18.48 -9.48 26.04
C HIS A 403 18.74 -10.47 27.18
N LEU A 404 18.50 -11.77 26.96
CA LEU A 404 18.78 -12.81 27.95
C LEU A 404 20.28 -12.93 28.24
N GLU A 405 21.13 -12.84 27.22
CA GLU A 405 22.59 -12.83 27.36
C GLU A 405 23.12 -11.64 28.18
N GLN A 406 22.39 -10.53 28.17
CA GLN A 406 22.73 -9.31 28.92
C GLN A 406 22.08 -9.28 30.31
N SER A 407 21.17 -10.21 30.61
CA SER A 407 20.41 -10.20 31.85
C SER A 407 21.21 -10.77 33.02
N SER A 408 21.15 -10.10 34.17
CA SER A 408 21.65 -10.63 35.45
C SER A 408 20.63 -11.52 36.18
N ALA A 409 19.49 -11.85 35.55
CA ALA A 409 18.47 -12.70 36.15
C ALA A 409 18.98 -14.14 36.37
N PRO A 410 18.45 -14.88 37.35
CA PRO A 410 18.82 -16.28 37.58
C PRO A 410 18.63 -17.15 36.33
N SER A 411 19.50 -18.14 36.14
CA SER A 411 19.49 -19.03 34.96
C SER A 411 18.16 -19.75 34.74
N GLU A 412 17.44 -20.07 35.82
CA GLU A 412 16.09 -20.65 35.78
C GLU A 412 15.07 -19.71 35.12
N VAL A 413 15.10 -18.41 35.47
CA VAL A 413 14.21 -17.40 34.87
C VAL A 413 14.53 -17.23 33.38
N GLN A 414 15.81 -17.19 33.04
CA GLN A 414 16.24 -17.10 31.63
C GLN A 414 15.77 -18.33 30.82
N ALA A 415 15.88 -19.53 31.40
CA ALA A 415 15.42 -20.76 30.76
C ALA A 415 13.90 -20.76 30.54
N LEU A 416 13.11 -20.26 31.49
CA LEU A 416 11.65 -20.14 31.35
C LEU A 416 11.25 -19.11 30.27
N VAL A 417 11.95 -17.98 30.17
CA VAL A 417 11.67 -16.99 29.10
C VAL A 417 12.09 -17.50 27.74
N LYS A 418 13.20 -18.26 27.64
CA LYS A 418 13.59 -18.94 26.40
C LYS A 418 12.55 -19.99 25.98
N LYS A 419 12.04 -20.77 26.94
CA LYS A 419 10.95 -21.73 26.71
C LYS A 419 9.67 -21.02 26.25
N LEU A 420 9.34 -19.89 26.87
CA LEU A 420 8.19 -19.06 26.48
C LEU A 420 8.33 -18.55 25.04
N ALA A 421 9.51 -18.09 24.65
CA ALA A 421 9.80 -17.66 23.28
C ALA A 421 9.60 -18.79 22.26
N GLN A 422 10.15 -19.97 22.54
CA GLN A 422 9.99 -21.16 21.68
C GLN A 422 8.53 -21.57 21.54
N GLN A 423 7.77 -21.59 22.65
CA GLN A 423 6.35 -21.90 22.63
C GLN A 423 5.55 -20.90 21.78
N ILE A 424 5.83 -19.60 21.89
CA ILE A 424 5.19 -18.57 21.07
C ILE A 424 5.53 -18.77 19.58
N GLU A 425 6.78 -19.08 19.25
CA GLU A 425 7.22 -19.34 17.87
C GLU A 425 6.54 -20.58 17.25
N GLU A 426 6.41 -21.68 18.00
CA GLU A 426 5.72 -22.90 17.54
C GLU A 426 4.23 -22.69 17.24
N ILE A 427 3.57 -21.83 18.02
CA ILE A 427 2.14 -21.56 17.83
C ILE A 427 1.89 -20.39 16.87
N ALA A 428 2.88 -19.56 16.59
CA ALA A 428 2.77 -18.37 15.74
C ALA A 428 2.18 -18.68 14.36
N ALA A 429 2.48 -19.85 13.80
CA ALA A 429 1.96 -20.32 12.52
C ALA A 429 0.51 -20.84 12.57
N LYS A 430 -0.04 -21.07 13.78
CA LYS A 430 -1.34 -21.69 14.04
C LYS A 430 -2.39 -20.72 14.58
N ILE A 431 -1.99 -19.51 14.99
CA ILE A 431 -2.88 -18.53 15.61
C ILE A 431 -3.00 -17.26 14.76
N ASP A 432 -3.93 -16.39 15.16
CA ASP A 432 -4.15 -15.12 14.49
C ASP A 432 -2.87 -14.25 14.50
N PRO A 433 -2.46 -13.71 13.34
CA PRO A 433 -1.47 -12.66 13.17
C PRO A 433 -1.29 -11.60 14.24
N GLN A 434 -2.38 -10.94 14.65
CA GLN A 434 -2.30 -9.86 15.64
C GLN A 434 -1.99 -10.42 17.02
N LYS A 435 -2.57 -11.58 17.35
CA LYS A 435 -2.24 -12.29 18.59
C LYS A 435 -0.77 -12.69 18.60
N THR A 436 -0.22 -13.13 17.48
CA THR A 436 1.23 -13.40 17.35
C THR A 436 2.06 -12.12 17.51
N GLN A 437 1.66 -11.01 16.89
CA GLN A 437 2.35 -9.72 17.06
C GLN A 437 2.31 -9.24 18.51
N GLN A 438 1.16 -9.36 19.18
CA GLN A 438 0.97 -9.02 20.58
C GLN A 438 1.85 -9.90 21.48
N LEU A 439 1.78 -11.23 21.34
CA LEU A 439 2.63 -12.16 22.10
C LEU A 439 4.12 -11.86 21.90
N GLY A 440 4.56 -11.65 20.66
CA GLY A 440 5.95 -11.32 20.36
C GLY A 440 6.37 -9.95 20.91
N GLY A 441 5.49 -8.95 20.85
CA GLY A 441 5.75 -7.60 21.35
C GLY A 441 5.86 -7.58 22.87
N ASP A 442 4.93 -8.25 23.57
CA ASP A 442 4.95 -8.37 25.02
C ASP A 442 6.15 -9.19 25.50
N LEU A 443 6.54 -10.23 24.77
CA LEU A 443 7.76 -10.99 25.02
C LEU A 443 9.03 -10.14 24.84
N ALA A 444 9.06 -9.26 23.83
CA ALA A 444 10.17 -8.33 23.64
C ALA A 444 10.24 -7.29 24.77
N VAL A 445 9.09 -6.79 25.25
CA VAL A 445 9.02 -5.91 26.44
C VAL A 445 9.53 -6.63 27.68
N LEU A 446 9.07 -7.87 27.92
CA LEU A 446 9.48 -8.72 29.03
C LEU A 446 11.00 -8.93 29.04
N SER A 447 11.57 -9.36 27.91
CA SER A 447 13.02 -9.60 27.79
C SER A 447 13.85 -8.32 27.95
N LYS A 448 13.39 -7.20 27.37
CA LYS A 448 14.06 -5.91 27.50
C LYS A 448 14.14 -5.46 28.96
N GLU A 449 13.06 -5.63 29.71
CA GLU A 449 13.02 -5.28 31.13
C GLU A 449 13.97 -6.17 31.95
N MET A 450 14.12 -7.45 31.59
CA MET A 450 15.11 -8.35 32.21
C MET A 450 16.56 -7.96 31.97
N ALA A 451 16.87 -7.26 30.87
CA ALA A 451 18.20 -6.77 30.57
C ALA A 451 18.52 -5.43 31.29
N MET A 452 17.55 -4.82 31.98
CA MET A 452 17.79 -3.56 32.69
C MET A 452 18.54 -3.79 34.01
N PRO A 453 19.46 -2.89 34.41
CA PRO A 453 20.14 -2.97 35.71
C PRO A 453 19.18 -2.92 36.91
N GLN A 454 18.04 -2.26 36.74
CA GLN A 454 16.98 -2.16 37.75
C GLN A 454 15.62 -2.44 37.11
N PRO A 455 15.22 -3.72 37.00
CA PRO A 455 13.96 -4.10 36.39
C PRO A 455 12.75 -3.60 37.20
N ARG A 456 11.74 -3.09 36.49
CA ARG A 456 10.52 -2.55 37.07
C ARG A 456 9.42 -3.61 37.03
N LYS A 457 9.03 -4.11 38.21
CA LYS A 457 8.00 -5.14 38.39
C LYS A 457 6.70 -4.90 37.63
N ARG A 458 6.26 -3.64 37.52
CA ARG A 458 5.03 -3.26 36.80
C ARG A 458 5.05 -3.72 35.34
N TRP A 459 6.18 -3.63 34.65
CA TRP A 459 6.27 -4.02 33.24
C TRP A 459 6.26 -5.55 33.06
N TYR A 460 6.83 -6.31 34.01
CA TYR A 460 6.68 -7.76 34.04
C TYR A 460 5.22 -8.18 34.18
N GLN A 461 4.52 -7.57 35.13
CA GLN A 461 3.11 -7.85 35.36
C GLN A 461 2.28 -7.56 34.11
N THR A 462 2.41 -6.36 33.53
CA THR A 462 1.65 -5.97 32.33
C THR A 462 1.94 -6.90 31.15
N ALA A 463 3.21 -7.22 30.89
CA ALA A 463 3.57 -8.12 29.79
C ALA A 463 3.03 -9.55 30.01
N LEU A 464 3.22 -10.12 31.21
CA LEU A 464 2.76 -11.49 31.51
C LEU A 464 1.23 -11.60 31.53
N GLU A 465 0.52 -10.59 32.03
CA GLU A 465 -0.95 -10.53 31.99
C GLU A 465 -1.46 -10.48 30.55
N SER A 466 -0.86 -9.66 29.70
CA SER A 466 -1.21 -9.57 28.28
C SER A 466 -0.95 -10.91 27.56
N ILE A 467 0.23 -11.52 27.76
CA ILE A 467 0.54 -12.84 27.17
C ILE A 467 -0.44 -13.90 27.68
N LYS A 468 -0.79 -13.88 28.96
CA LYS A 468 -1.76 -14.81 29.57
C LYS A 468 -3.17 -14.65 29.00
N GLU A 469 -3.63 -13.42 28.80
CA GLU A 469 -4.93 -13.11 28.21
C GLU A 469 -5.00 -13.66 26.77
N VAL A 470 -3.98 -13.39 25.96
CA VAL A 470 -3.91 -13.90 24.59
C VAL A 470 -3.85 -15.43 24.57
N ALA A 471 -3.01 -16.04 25.42
CA ALA A 471 -2.87 -17.48 25.52
C ALA A 471 -4.17 -18.18 25.96
N THR A 472 -4.94 -17.55 26.86
CA THR A 472 -6.28 -18.04 27.26
C THR A 472 -7.26 -17.97 26.09
N THR A 473 -7.20 -16.89 25.31
CA THR A 473 -8.11 -16.65 24.17
C THR A 473 -7.88 -17.62 23.01
N ILE A 474 -6.67 -18.19 22.87
CA ILE A 474 -6.37 -19.21 21.84
C ILE A 474 -6.66 -20.64 22.29
N GLY A 475 -7.18 -20.83 23.51
CA GLY A 475 -7.66 -22.11 24.02
C GLY A 475 -6.56 -23.17 24.18
N GLU A 476 -6.81 -24.38 23.68
CA GLU A 476 -5.92 -25.54 23.81
C GLU A 476 -4.50 -25.27 23.28
N ILE A 477 -4.37 -24.47 22.22
CA ILE A 477 -3.08 -24.13 21.61
C ILE A 477 -2.21 -23.31 22.58
N GLY A 478 -2.82 -22.52 23.48
CA GLY A 478 -2.12 -21.65 24.41
C GLY A 478 -1.73 -22.28 25.75
N LYS A 479 -2.16 -23.52 26.03
CA LYS A 479 -1.86 -24.20 27.31
C LYS A 479 -0.38 -24.24 27.68
N PRO A 480 0.56 -24.58 26.76
CA PRO A 480 1.97 -24.62 27.09
C PRO A 480 2.51 -23.26 27.57
N ILE A 481 2.01 -22.16 26.99
CA ILE A 481 2.37 -20.78 27.39
C ILE A 481 1.85 -20.49 28.80
N LEU A 482 0.59 -20.84 29.10
CA LEU A 482 -0.02 -20.63 30.41
C LEU A 482 0.74 -21.37 31.52
N GLU A 483 1.20 -22.59 31.26
CA GLU A 483 2.02 -23.37 32.19
C GLU A 483 3.36 -22.69 32.46
N THR A 484 4.04 -22.18 31.42
CA THR A 484 5.31 -21.45 31.58
C THR A 484 5.11 -20.14 32.35
N ILE A 485 4.04 -19.38 32.07
CA ILE A 485 3.71 -18.15 32.80
C ILE A 485 3.45 -18.45 34.28
N LYS A 486 2.74 -19.54 34.61
CA LYS A 486 2.46 -19.93 35.99
C LYS A 486 3.73 -20.16 36.80
N LEU A 487 4.78 -20.70 36.18
CA LEU A 487 6.10 -20.88 36.79
C LEU A 487 6.89 -19.57 36.86
N LEU A 488 6.77 -18.73 35.83
CA LEU A 488 7.55 -17.50 35.68
C LEU A 488 7.05 -16.34 36.55
N SER A 489 5.74 -16.16 36.71
CA SER A 489 5.15 -15.03 37.43
C SER A 489 5.65 -14.88 38.88
N PRO A 490 5.70 -15.93 39.71
CA PRO A 490 6.19 -15.82 41.10
C PRO A 490 7.66 -15.39 41.18
N LEU A 491 8.48 -15.82 40.22
CA LEU A 491 9.93 -15.53 40.19
C LEU A 491 10.22 -14.07 39.83
N LEU A 492 9.39 -13.44 38.99
CA LEU A 492 9.61 -12.07 38.52
C LEU A 492 8.89 -11.00 39.36
N ILE A 493 7.68 -11.31 39.85
CA ILE A 493 6.83 -10.31 40.51
C ILE A 493 6.97 -10.43 42.05
N GLY A 494 7.34 -11.60 42.54
CA GLY A 494 7.13 -12.01 43.94
C GLY A 494 5.72 -12.56 44.12
N SER A 495 5.56 -13.42 45.14
CA SER A 495 4.29 -14.02 45.55
C SER A 495 3.29 -13.00 46.07
#